data_AF-A0A640XU57-F1
#
_entry.id   AF-A0A640XU57-F1
#
_cell.length_a   1.000
_cell.length_b   1.000
_cell.length_c   1.000
_cell.angle_alpha   90.00
_cell.angle_beta   90.00
_cell.angle_gamma   90.00
#
_symmetry.space_group_name_H-M   'P 1'
#
loop_
_entity.id
_entity.type
_entity.pdbx_description
1 polymer ?
#
loop_
_entity_poly.entity_id
_entity_poly.type
_entity_poly.pdbx_seq_one_letter_code
_entity_poly.pdbx_strand_id
1 'polypeptide(L)'
;FPAAAGEDREWCDRAVAAGHAPRLVDAAIVVHHQRMTASSFARQQLGYGRGAARYRALGTGGGRVPAGPALARRLLAAASAEGLAVGALVALAQGLTVAGMIAERGSPLSERRPAA
;
A
#
# COMPACT_ATOMS: atom_id res chain seq x y z
N PHE A 1 -2.49 -16.42 -1.50
CA PHE A 1 -1.51 -15.43 -1.99
C PHE A 1 -0.86 -14.67 -0.81
N PRO A 2 0.22 -15.18 -0.20
CA PRO A 2 0.85 -14.56 0.99
C PRO A 2 1.59 -13.24 0.70
N ALA A 3 1.64 -12.84 -0.56
CA ALA A 3 2.38 -11.70 -1.09
C ALA A 3 1.50 -10.70 -1.86
N ALA A 4 0.17 -10.85 -1.77
CA ALA A 4 -0.84 -10.02 -2.41
C ALA A 4 -0.83 -8.59 -1.85
N ALA A 5 0.16 -7.81 -2.27
CA ALA A 5 0.23 -6.40 -2.00
C ALA A 5 0.62 -5.74 -3.32
N GLY A 6 -0.32 -5.01 -3.93
CA GLY A 6 -0.09 -4.29 -5.18
C GLY A 6 -0.62 -4.97 -6.45
N GLU A 7 -1.01 -6.26 -6.41
CA GLU A 7 -1.65 -6.94 -7.55
C GLU A 7 -2.97 -6.27 -7.97
N ASP A 8 -3.80 -5.89 -6.99
CA ASP A 8 -5.05 -5.17 -7.26
C ASP A 8 -4.78 -3.81 -7.93
N ARG A 9 -3.72 -3.12 -7.50
CA ARG A 9 -3.35 -1.81 -8.06
C ARG A 9 -2.87 -1.94 -9.49
N GLU A 10 -2.00 -2.92 -9.74
CA GLU A 10 -1.49 -3.22 -11.06
C GLU A 10 -2.61 -3.64 -12.02
N TRP A 11 -3.53 -4.50 -11.56
CA TRP A 11 -4.72 -4.87 -12.34
C TRP A 11 -5.62 -3.66 -12.63
N CYS A 12 -5.86 -2.79 -11.64
CA CYS A 12 -6.67 -1.58 -11.84
C CYS A 12 -6.03 -0.64 -12.86
N ASP A 13 -4.71 -0.44 -12.83
CA ASP A 13 -4.05 0.42 -13.80
C ASP A 13 -4.10 -0.18 -15.21
N ARG A 14 -3.92 -1.50 -15.36
CA ARG A 14 -4.14 -2.15 -16.66
C ARG A 14 -5.58 -2.01 -17.15
N ALA A 15 -6.55 -2.15 -16.26
CA ALA A 15 -7.96 -1.97 -16.60
C ALA A 15 -8.22 -0.52 -17.10
N VAL A 16 -7.68 0.49 -16.40
CA VAL A 16 -7.75 1.90 -16.82
C VAL A 16 -7.06 2.12 -18.16
N ALA A 17 -5.86 1.56 -18.36
CA ALA A 17 -5.14 1.65 -19.63
C ALA A 17 -5.91 0.98 -20.79
N ALA A 18 -6.71 -0.06 -20.51
CA ALA A 18 -7.59 -0.71 -21.46
C ALA A 18 -8.93 0.03 -21.68
N GLY A 19 -9.12 1.21 -21.08
CA GLY A 19 -10.35 2.01 -21.22
C GLY A 19 -11.45 1.67 -20.22
N HIS A 20 -11.17 0.84 -19.21
CA HIS A 20 -12.11 0.53 -18.13
C HIS A 20 -11.82 1.41 -16.91
N ALA A 21 -12.74 2.32 -16.58
CA ALA A 21 -12.62 3.18 -15.41
C ALA A 21 -13.39 2.60 -14.21
N PRO A 22 -12.76 2.47 -13.02
CA PRO A 22 -13.49 2.22 -11.78
C PRO A 22 -14.52 3.32 -11.55
N ARG A 23 -15.76 2.94 -11.25
CA ARG A 23 -16.81 3.88 -10.87
C ARG A 23 -17.02 3.83 -9.36
N LEU A 24 -17.08 4.99 -8.73
CA LEU A 24 -17.53 5.09 -7.34
C LEU A 24 -19.03 4.77 -7.27
N VAL A 25 -19.40 3.84 -6.40
CA VAL A 25 -20.79 3.45 -6.15
C VAL A 25 -21.03 3.58 -4.65
N ASP A 26 -21.71 4.65 -4.23
CA ASP A 26 -21.88 4.96 -2.81
C ASP A 26 -22.63 3.87 -2.03
N ALA A 27 -23.51 3.13 -2.70
CA ALA A 27 -24.24 2.01 -2.11
C ALA A 27 -23.39 0.73 -1.96
N ALA A 28 -22.19 0.67 -2.55
CA ALA A 28 -21.30 -0.47 -2.43
C ALA A 28 -20.52 -0.40 -1.10
N ILE A 29 -21.14 -0.89 -0.03
CA ILE A 29 -20.56 -0.88 1.32
C ILE A 29 -19.75 -2.15 1.56
N VAL A 30 -18.48 -2.00 1.91
CA VAL A 30 -17.61 -3.10 2.34
C VAL A 30 -17.35 -2.98 3.83
N VAL A 31 -17.84 -3.94 4.62
CA VAL A 31 -17.58 -4.00 6.06
C VAL A 31 -16.33 -4.84 6.30
N HIS A 32 -15.24 -4.17 6.70
CA HIS A 32 -14.00 -4.86 7.03
C HIS A 32 -14.02 -5.36 8.47
N HIS A 33 -13.93 -6.68 8.65
CA HIS A 33 -13.74 -7.27 9.96
C HIS A 33 -12.24 -7.59 10.17
N GLN A 34 -11.55 -6.75 10.95
CA GLN A 34 -10.12 -6.87 11.22
C GLN A 34 -9.91 -7.39 12.65
N ARG A 35 -9.77 -8.71 12.83
CA ARG A 35 -9.27 -9.29 14.09
C ARG A 35 -7.77 -9.51 13.97
N MET A 36 -7.00 -8.46 14.25
CA MET A 36 -5.56 -8.49 14.16
C MET A 36 -4.90 -8.66 15.52
N THR A 37 -3.95 -9.58 15.61
CA THR A 37 -2.90 -9.56 16.62
C THR A 37 -1.81 -8.57 16.22
N ALA A 38 -0.96 -8.14 17.16
CA ALA A 38 0.19 -7.29 16.86
C ALA A 38 1.12 -7.87 15.77
N SER A 39 1.32 -9.20 15.77
CA SER A 39 2.15 -9.87 14.76
C SER A 39 1.49 -9.89 13.37
N SER A 40 0.18 -10.13 13.30
CA SER A 40 -0.56 -10.07 12.04
C SER A 40 -0.63 -8.64 11.49
N PHE A 41 -0.78 -7.64 12.37
CA PHE A 41 -0.71 -6.23 12.01
C PHE A 41 0.63 -5.90 11.39
N ALA A 42 1.74 -6.23 12.07
CA ALA A 42 3.06 -5.91 11.56
C ALA A 42 3.37 -6.59 10.23
N ARG A 43 3.00 -7.87 10.09
CA ARG A 43 3.16 -8.62 8.84
C ARG A 43 2.38 -7.99 7.69
N GLN A 44 1.17 -7.50 7.94
CA GLN A 44 0.35 -6.83 6.94
C GLN A 44 1.01 -5.52 6.47
N GLN A 45 1.48 -4.67 7.39
CA GLN A 45 2.12 -3.39 7.04
C GLN A 45 3.44 -3.60 6.27
N LEU A 46 4.27 -4.56 6.70
CA LEU A 46 5.46 -4.98 5.95
C LEU A 46 5.08 -5.50 4.54
N GLY A 47 3.98 -6.25 4.44
CA GLY A 47 3.43 -6.74 3.18
C GLY A 47 3.06 -5.59 2.24
N TYR A 48 2.34 -4.59 2.73
CA TYR A 48 2.00 -3.39 1.95
C TYR A 48 3.24 -2.65 1.45
N GLY A 49 4.26 -2.53 2.29
CA GLY A 49 5.55 -1.95 1.92
C GLY A 49 6.21 -2.67 0.76
N ARG A 50 6.37 -3.99 0.87
CA ARG A 50 6.94 -4.83 -0.19
C ARG A 50 6.14 -4.71 -1.49
N GLY A 51 4.82 -4.77 -1.38
CA GLY A 51 3.93 -4.62 -2.53
C GLY A 51 4.06 -3.29 -3.26
N ALA A 52 4.15 -2.19 -2.50
CA ALA A 52 4.38 -0.86 -3.07
C ALA A 52 5.75 -0.72 -3.75
N ALA A 53 6.77 -1.45 -3.29
CA ALA A 53 8.06 -1.49 -3.97
C ALA A 53 8.00 -2.27 -5.28
N ARG A 54 7.39 -3.47 -5.29
CA ARG A 54 7.19 -4.28 -6.50
C ARG A 54 6.38 -3.55 -7.57
N TYR A 55 5.24 -2.99 -7.16
CA TYR A 55 4.37 -2.23 -8.06
C TYR A 55 5.12 -1.05 -8.71
N ARG A 56 5.96 -0.34 -7.96
CA ARG A 56 6.81 0.72 -8.53
C ARG A 56 7.86 0.19 -9.51
N ALA A 57 8.45 -0.97 -9.22
CA ALA A 57 9.44 -1.59 -10.11
C ALA A 57 8.85 -2.02 -11.46
N LEU A 58 7.55 -2.36 -11.50
CA LEU A 58 6.86 -2.73 -12.74
C LEU A 58 6.64 -1.55 -13.70
N GLY A 59 6.73 -0.29 -13.23
CA GLY A 59 6.54 0.89 -14.07
C GLY A 59 5.12 1.08 -14.62
N THR A 60 4.16 0.23 -14.23
CA THR A 60 2.77 0.20 -14.74
C THR A 60 1.87 1.31 -14.18
N GLY A 61 2.38 2.15 -13.27
CA GLY A 61 1.60 3.12 -12.49
C GLY A 61 1.37 4.50 -13.12
N GLY A 62 1.40 4.63 -14.45
CA GLY A 62 0.88 5.79 -15.21
C GLY A 62 1.09 7.18 -14.58
N GLY A 63 2.30 7.51 -14.14
CA GLY A 63 2.62 8.84 -13.60
C GLY A 63 1.97 9.18 -12.24
N ARG A 64 1.37 8.23 -11.53
CA ARG A 64 0.79 8.47 -10.20
C ARG A 64 1.90 8.85 -9.23
N VAL A 65 1.84 10.09 -8.76
CA VAL A 65 2.81 10.64 -7.80
C VAL A 65 2.78 9.79 -6.54
N PRO A 66 3.92 9.26 -6.07
CA PRO A 66 3.98 8.55 -4.79
C PRO A 66 3.39 9.43 -3.69
N ALA A 67 2.70 8.79 -2.74
CA ALA A 67 2.27 9.46 -1.52
C ALA A 67 3.47 10.16 -0.87
N GLY A 68 3.51 11.49 -1.00
CA GLY A 68 4.59 12.29 -0.47
C GLY A 68 4.53 12.41 1.06
N PRO A 69 5.58 12.98 1.68
CA PRO A 69 5.61 13.20 3.14
C PRO A 69 4.42 14.02 3.65
N ALA A 70 3.82 14.87 2.80
CA ALA A 70 2.61 15.61 3.14
C ALA A 70 1.41 14.70 3.47
N LEU A 71 1.21 13.60 2.74
CA LEU A 71 0.12 12.67 3.02
C LEU A 71 0.35 11.95 4.36
N ALA A 72 1.57 11.49 4.61
CA ALA A 72 1.93 10.84 5.87
C ALA A 72 1.70 11.76 7.08
N ARG A 73 2.08 13.04 6.98
CA ARG A 73 1.82 14.03 8.03
C ARG A 73 0.32 14.24 8.26
N ARG A 74 -0.46 14.40 7.19
CA ARG A 74 -1.93 14.58 7.30
C ARG A 74 -2.59 13.36 7.93
N LEU A 75 -2.16 12.17 7.56
CA LEU A 75 -2.67 10.92 8.12
C LEU A 75 -2.35 10.81 9.61
N LEU A 76 -1.11 11.13 10.01
CA LEU A 76 -0.70 11.09 11.42
C LEU A 76 -1.42 12.15 12.26
N ALA A 77 -1.62 13.36 11.72
CA ALA A 77 -2.37 14.42 12.39
C ALA A 77 -3.84 14.02 12.61
N ALA A 78 -4.50 13.50 11.56
CA ALA A 78 -5.87 13.01 11.66
C ALA A 78 -5.99 11.85 12.66
N ALA A 79 -5.08 10.88 12.60
CA ALA A 79 -5.05 9.74 13.53
C ALA A 79 -4.84 10.17 14.99
N SER A 80 -3.98 11.17 15.22
CA SER A 80 -3.74 11.71 16.56
C SER A 80 -4.94 12.47 17.11
N ALA A 81 -5.74 13.10 16.23
CA ALA A 81 -6.98 13.76 16.63
C ALA A 81 -8.05 12.76 17.10
N GLU A 82 -8.05 11.53 16.56
CA GLU A 82 -8.89 10.42 17.05
C GLU A 82 -8.38 9.82 18.37
N GLY A 83 -7.10 10.04 18.70
CA GLY A 83 -6.51 9.66 19.98
C GLY A 83 -5.05 9.23 19.87
N LEU A 84 -4.31 9.38 20.97
CA LEU A 84 -2.87 9.07 21.02
C LEU A 84 -2.54 7.62 20.65
N ALA A 85 -3.36 6.67 21.07
CA ALA A 85 -3.18 5.26 20.73
C ALA A 85 -3.33 5.01 19.22
N VAL A 86 -4.32 5.65 18.58
CA VAL A 86 -4.55 5.56 17.13
C VAL A 86 -3.39 6.21 16.37
N GLY A 87 -2.95 7.40 16.81
CA GLY A 87 -1.75 8.06 16.28
C GLY A 87 -0.50 7.18 16.35
N ALA A 88 -0.26 6.53 17.50
CA ALA A 88 0.88 5.62 17.67
C ALA A 88 0.81 4.39 16.75
N LEU A 89 -0.37 3.79 16.59
CA LEU A 89 -0.59 2.66 15.67
C LEU A 89 -0.36 3.07 14.22
N VAL A 90 -0.82 4.25 13.81
CA VAL A 90 -0.58 4.79 12.46
C VAL A 90 0.91 5.07 12.24
N ALA A 91 1.60 5.68 13.20
CA ALA A 91 3.03 5.91 13.11
C ALA A 91 3.81 4.59 12.95
N LEU A 92 3.48 3.58 13.76
CA LEU A 92 4.06 2.24 13.65
C LEU A 92 3.75 1.61 12.27
N ALA A 93 2.51 1.73 11.79
CA ALA A 93 2.14 1.20 10.48
C ALA A 93 2.93 1.83 9.33
N GLN A 94 3.10 3.16 9.35
CA GLN A 94 3.92 3.86 8.36
C GLN A 94 5.38 3.40 8.41
N GLY A 95 5.96 3.28 9.62
CA GLY A 95 7.33 2.80 9.80
C GLY A 95 7.53 1.37 9.27
N LEU A 96 6.61 0.45 9.58
CA LEU A 96 6.65 -0.93 9.09
C LEU A 96 6.43 -1.01 7.57
N THR A 97 5.59 -0.14 7.00
CA THR A 97 5.42 -0.06 5.55
C THR A 97 6.71 0.39 4.88
N VAL A 98 7.40 1.41 5.41
CA VAL A 98 8.71 1.85 4.91
C VAL A 98 9.75 0.73 5.02
N ALA A 99 9.81 0.04 6.17
CA ALA A 99 10.71 -1.10 6.35
C ALA A 99 10.45 -2.21 5.31
N GLY A 100 9.18 -2.51 5.02
CA GLY A 100 8.79 -3.44 3.97
C GLY A 100 9.25 -3.01 2.58
N MET A 101 9.15 -1.71 2.25
CA MET A 101 9.65 -1.18 0.98
C MET A 101 11.17 -1.34 0.85
N ILE A 102 11.91 -1.05 1.93
CA ILE A 102 13.38 -1.13 1.94
C ILE A 102 13.83 -2.59 1.78
N ALA A 103 13.21 -3.52 2.52
CA ALA A 103 13.54 -4.95 2.44
C ALA A 103 13.31 -5.52 1.03
N GLU A 104 12.28 -5.05 0.32
CA GLU A 104 12.01 -5.52 -1.04
C GLU A 104 13.03 -5.02 -2.07
N ARG A 105 13.61 -3.83 -1.89
CA ARG A 105 14.62 -3.29 -2.80
C ARG A 105 15.88 -4.14 -2.89
N GLY A 106 16.18 -4.92 -1.85
CA GLY A 106 17.29 -5.89 -1.83
C GLY A 106 16.91 -7.29 -2.28
N SER A 107 15.66 -7.52 -2.74
CA SER A 107 15.19 -8.85 -3.11
C SER A 107 15.42 -9.14 -4.61
N PRO A 108 15.81 -10.36 -5.01
CA PRO A 108 16.09 -10.73 -6.42
C PRO A 108 14.92 -10.54 -7.39
N LEU A 109 13.68 -10.47 -6.87
CA LEU A 109 12.49 -10.18 -7.66
C LEU A 109 12.44 -8.72 -8.15
N SER A 110 13.16 -7.80 -7.50
CA SER A 110 13.32 -6.40 -7.92
C SER A 110 14.22 -6.25 -9.15
N GLU A 111 15.03 -7.25 -9.49
CA GLU A 111 15.98 -7.20 -10.61
C GLU A 111 15.36 -7.63 -11.94
N ARG A 112 14.19 -8.28 -11.91
CA ARG A 112 13.44 -8.61 -13.13
C ARG A 112 12.67 -7.38 -13.61
N ARG A 113 13.36 -6.44 -14.25
CA ARG A 113 12.72 -5.49 -15.17
C ARG A 113 12.06 -6.31 -16.28
N PRO A 114 10.76 -6.14 -16.57
CA PRO A 114 10.22 -6.65 -17.83
C PRO A 114 11.00 -5.99 -18.97
N ALA A 115 11.53 -6.80 -19.89
CA ALA A 115 12.07 -6.29 -21.14
C ALA A 115 10.96 -5.52 -21.85
N ALA A 116 11.28 -4.29 -22.26
CA ALA A 116 10.40 -3.42 -23.01
C ALA A 116 10.06 -4.01 -24.38
#